data_AF-A0A4S2VKP7-F1
#
_entry.id   AF-A0A4S2VKP7-F1
#
_cell.length_a   1.000
_cell.length_b   1.000
_cell.length_c   1.000
_cell.angle_alpha   90.00
_cell.angle_beta   90.00
_cell.angle_gamma   90.00
#
_symmetry.space_group_name_H-M   'P 1'
#
loop_
_entity.id
_entity.type
_entity.pdbx_description
1 polymer ?
#
loop_
_entity_poly.entity_id
_entity_poly.type
_entity_poly.pdbx_seq_one_letter_code
_entity_poly.pdbx_strand_id
1 'polypeptide(L)'
;MPRKRPGALRAQRALPLQRYTDSGRCWYAEPPRPWPTRIDRLSPRTVAAIHREECRRPYDEGLWPGATRTALRTCRTFLALPGRWLYLRRDYCGCESCDLRHDIAVARDLLDLVASRLAPWPRRELEALLAVLDEELRRRTVPDPFARQPHRRGAWWRRRLYDLDHLL
;
A
#
# COMPACT_ATOMS: atom_id res chain seq x y z
N MET A 1 27.53 21.86 -25.59
CA MET A 1 27.38 20.82 -24.53
C MET A 1 26.68 21.45 -23.32
N PRO A 2 25.39 21.17 -23.05
CA PRO A 2 24.72 21.75 -21.89
C PRO A 2 25.22 21.05 -20.62
N ARG A 3 25.94 21.79 -19.77
CA ARG A 3 26.48 21.27 -18.49
C ARG A 3 25.31 21.10 -17.51
N LYS A 4 25.06 19.86 -17.05
CA LYS A 4 24.05 19.57 -16.02
C LYS A 4 24.42 20.27 -14.71
N ARG A 5 23.48 21.01 -14.12
CA ARG A 5 23.67 21.73 -12.83
C ARG A 5 23.98 20.73 -11.70
N PRO A 6 24.88 21.05 -10.76
CA PRO A 6 25.35 20.12 -9.71
C PRO A 6 24.25 19.57 -8.78
N GLY A 7 23.10 20.26 -8.67
CA GLY A 7 21.94 19.74 -7.94
C GLY A 7 21.31 18.48 -8.55
N ALA A 8 21.36 18.34 -9.88
CA ALA A 8 20.82 17.16 -10.58
C ALA A 8 21.63 15.89 -10.30
N LEU A 9 22.93 16.02 -10.01
CA LEU A 9 23.81 14.91 -9.65
C LEU A 9 23.57 14.41 -8.22
N ARG A 10 23.20 15.30 -7.28
CA ARG A 10 22.81 14.89 -5.91
C ARG A 10 21.49 14.11 -5.90
N ALA A 11 20.52 14.49 -6.73
CA ALA A 11 19.26 13.76 -6.85
C ALA A 11 19.45 12.36 -7.46
N GLN A 12 20.39 12.19 -8.40
CA GLN A 12 20.69 10.89 -9.02
C GLN A 12 21.47 9.96 -8.08
N ARG A 13 22.35 10.50 -7.23
CA ARG A 13 23.10 9.71 -6.23
C ARG A 13 22.27 9.31 -4.99
N ALA A 14 21.14 9.96 -4.75
CA ALA A 14 20.28 9.69 -3.60
C ALA A 14 19.28 8.52 -3.83
N LEU A 15 19.24 7.94 -5.03
CA LEU A 15 18.43 6.76 -5.33
C LEU A 15 19.27 5.50 -5.12
N PRO A 16 19.09 4.73 -4.04
CA PRO A 16 19.61 3.38 -3.98
C PRO A 16 18.62 2.51 -4.75
N LEU A 17 18.87 2.40 -6.04
CA LEU A 17 18.33 1.31 -6.86
C LEU A 17 18.88 -0.07 -6.43
N GLN A 18 19.80 -0.11 -5.45
CA GLN A 18 20.69 -1.25 -5.21
C GLN A 18 20.50 -1.97 -3.87
N ARG A 19 19.50 -1.63 -3.04
CA ARG A 19 19.26 -2.33 -1.75
C ARG A 19 17.89 -3.03 -1.61
N TYR A 20 17.10 -3.08 -2.68
CA TYR A 20 15.88 -3.91 -2.74
C TYR A 20 16.16 -5.35 -3.24
N THR A 21 17.41 -5.81 -3.19
CA THR A 21 17.83 -7.09 -3.81
C THR A 21 18.12 -8.22 -2.83
N ASP A 22 17.67 -8.15 -1.57
CA ASP A 22 17.91 -9.27 -0.62
C ASP A 22 16.68 -9.80 0.12
N SER A 23 15.46 -9.44 -0.31
CA SER A 23 14.22 -10.09 0.14
C SER A 23 13.44 -10.65 -1.07
N GLY A 24 13.83 -11.86 -1.51
CA GLY A 24 13.01 -12.71 -2.38
C GLY A 24 12.75 -12.18 -3.79
N ARG A 25 13.38 -12.78 -4.81
CA ARG A 25 13.22 -12.41 -6.23
C ARG A 25 11.77 -12.60 -6.72
N CYS A 26 10.90 -11.60 -6.62
CA CYS A 26 9.73 -11.45 -7.51
C CYS A 26 10.25 -10.76 -8.81
N TRP A 27 10.21 -11.44 -9.95
CA TRP A 27 10.77 -11.00 -11.27
C TRP A 27 10.13 -9.74 -11.89
N TYR A 28 9.31 -8.99 -11.14
CA TYR A 28 8.59 -7.79 -11.58
C TYR A 28 8.95 -6.52 -10.79
N ALA A 29 10.14 -6.49 -10.20
CA ALA A 29 10.65 -5.31 -9.50
C ALA A 29 11.09 -4.23 -10.50
N GLU A 30 10.16 -3.64 -11.25
CA GLU A 30 10.38 -2.30 -11.77
C GLU A 30 10.65 -1.39 -10.56
N PRO A 31 11.80 -0.71 -10.51
CA PRO A 31 12.09 0.19 -9.41
C PRO A 31 11.06 1.31 -9.40
N PRO A 32 10.60 1.77 -8.22
CA PRO A 32 9.65 2.86 -8.15
C PRO A 32 10.27 4.08 -8.82
N ARG A 33 9.62 4.54 -9.89
CA ARG A 33 10.02 5.77 -10.60
C ARG A 33 10.08 6.89 -9.55
N PRO A 34 11.23 7.58 -9.40
CA PRO A 34 11.28 8.74 -8.52
C PRO A 34 10.36 9.80 -9.13
N TRP A 35 9.75 10.64 -8.29
CA TRP A 35 8.71 11.66 -8.55
C TRP A 35 7.36 11.27 -7.94
N PRO A 36 6.69 12.15 -7.18
CA PRO A 36 5.48 11.80 -6.47
C PRO A 36 4.45 11.34 -7.49
N THR A 37 4.19 10.03 -7.49
CA THR A 37 3.18 9.46 -8.35
C THR A 37 1.84 10.00 -7.90
N ARG A 38 1.12 10.67 -8.82
CA ARG A 38 -0.21 11.21 -8.54
C ARG A 38 -1.07 10.11 -7.92
N ILE A 39 -1.67 10.43 -6.78
CA ILE A 39 -2.71 9.63 -6.16
C ILE A 39 -4.02 10.36 -6.42
N ASP A 40 -4.90 9.76 -7.22
CA ASP A 40 -6.17 10.38 -7.56
C ASP A 40 -7.01 10.65 -6.31
N ARG A 41 -7.70 11.79 -6.29
CA ARG A 41 -8.55 12.30 -5.20
C ARG A 41 -7.81 12.74 -3.95
N LEU A 42 -6.49 12.90 -4.01
CA LEU A 42 -5.70 13.56 -2.96
C LEU A 42 -5.06 14.84 -3.49
N SER A 43 -4.98 15.85 -2.63
CA SER A 43 -4.31 17.10 -2.91
C SER A 43 -2.80 16.91 -3.11
N PRO A 44 -2.14 17.75 -3.93
CA PRO A 44 -0.69 17.67 -4.11
C PRO A 44 0.09 17.77 -2.80
N ARG A 45 -0.46 18.51 -1.81
CA ARG A 45 0.14 18.67 -0.48
C ARG A 45 0.12 17.37 0.31
N THR A 46 -0.99 16.64 0.27
CA THR A 46 -1.13 15.33 0.92
C THR A 46 -0.28 14.28 0.23
N VAL A 47 -0.26 14.26 -1.11
CA VAL A 47 0.64 13.39 -1.88
C VAL A 47 2.11 13.64 -1.51
N ALA A 48 2.53 14.90 -1.36
CA ALA A 48 3.89 15.23 -0.94
C ALA A 48 4.18 14.80 0.51
N ALA A 49 3.21 14.89 1.42
CA ALA A 49 3.36 14.42 2.79
C ALA A 49 3.51 12.88 2.86
N ILE A 50 2.67 12.15 2.11
CA ILE A 50 2.77 10.69 1.95
C ILE A 50 4.15 10.31 1.42
N HIS A 51 4.60 10.95 0.35
CA HIS A 51 5.91 10.67 -0.24
C HIS A 51 7.07 10.91 0.74
N ARG A 52 6.97 11.91 1.64
CA ARG A 52 7.97 12.13 2.68
C ARG A 52 8.00 11.00 3.69
N GLU A 53 6.85 10.47 4.09
CA GLU A 53 6.78 9.32 4.99
C GLU A 53 7.30 8.04 4.31
N GLU A 54 6.95 7.81 3.05
CA GLU A 54 7.47 6.67 2.27
C GLU A 54 8.99 6.72 2.03
N CYS A 55 9.56 7.93 1.94
CA CYS A 55 11.00 8.13 1.77
C CYS A 55 11.77 8.28 3.09
N ARG A 56 11.07 8.29 4.23
CA ARG A 56 11.72 8.44 5.54
C ARG A 56 12.62 7.24 5.78
N ARG A 57 13.83 7.51 6.30
CA ARG A 57 14.81 6.47 6.65
C ARG A 57 14.93 6.32 8.17
N PRO A 58 15.20 5.10 8.67
CA PRO A 58 15.34 3.83 7.93
C PRO A 58 14.01 3.36 7.30
N TYR A 59 14.10 2.56 6.22
CA TYR A 59 12.91 1.90 5.67
C TYR A 59 12.41 0.91 6.71
N ASP A 60 11.16 1.05 7.09
CA ASP A 60 10.56 0.38 8.24
C ASP A 60 9.17 -0.12 7.85
N GLU A 61 8.75 -1.25 8.43
CA GLU A 61 7.40 -1.83 8.27
C GLU A 61 6.91 -1.97 6.79
N GLY A 62 7.81 -2.25 5.85
CA GLY A 62 7.45 -2.42 4.42
C GLY A 62 7.07 -1.13 3.69
N LEU A 63 7.37 0.04 4.25
CA LEU A 63 7.20 1.34 3.57
C LEU A 63 8.32 1.62 2.58
N TRP A 64 7.92 1.91 1.35
CA TRP A 64 8.82 2.27 0.25
C TRP A 64 8.17 3.31 -0.66
N PRO A 65 8.97 4.06 -1.46
CA PRO A 65 8.42 5.10 -2.34
C PRO A 65 7.38 4.56 -3.33
N GLY A 66 6.11 4.94 -3.18
CA GLY A 66 5.00 4.42 -3.99
C GLY A 66 4.22 3.23 -3.39
N ALA A 67 4.55 2.81 -2.17
CA ALA A 67 3.82 1.76 -1.46
C ALA A 67 2.34 2.13 -1.24
N THR A 68 2.04 3.38 -0.87
CA THR A 68 0.67 3.89 -0.65
C THR A 68 -0.14 3.84 -1.94
N ARG A 69 0.47 4.27 -3.05
CA ARG A 69 -0.18 4.21 -4.37
C ARG A 69 -0.47 2.76 -4.76
N THR A 70 0.48 1.87 -4.50
CA THR A 70 0.32 0.44 -4.78
C THR A 70 -0.84 -0.13 -3.97
N ALA A 71 -0.88 0.12 -2.67
CA ALA A 71 -1.97 -0.32 -1.79
C ALA A 71 -3.34 0.21 -2.23
N LEU A 72 -3.46 1.51 -2.54
CA LEU A 72 -4.70 2.09 -3.06
C LEU A 72 -5.14 1.46 -4.38
N ARG A 73 -4.18 1.18 -5.28
CA ARG A 73 -4.47 0.48 -6.54
C ARG A 73 -4.96 -0.94 -6.25
N THR A 74 -4.31 -1.68 -5.37
CA THR A 74 -4.73 -3.03 -4.96
C THR A 74 -6.17 -3.02 -4.46
N CYS A 75 -6.53 -2.12 -3.53
CA CYS A 75 -7.90 -2.00 -3.03
C CYS A 75 -8.91 -1.68 -4.15
N ARG A 76 -8.58 -0.73 -5.03
CA ARG A 76 -9.47 -0.33 -6.15
C ARG A 76 -9.65 -1.46 -7.16
N THR A 77 -8.59 -2.17 -7.52
CA THR A 77 -8.64 -3.29 -8.45
C THR A 77 -9.45 -4.45 -7.88
N PHE A 78 -9.28 -4.79 -6.60
CA PHE A 78 -10.10 -5.79 -5.93
C PHE A 78 -11.58 -5.41 -5.90
N LEU A 79 -11.89 -4.16 -5.53
CA LEU A 79 -13.26 -3.64 -5.56
C LEU A 79 -13.82 -3.48 -6.98
N ALA A 80 -13.02 -3.66 -8.03
CA ALA A 80 -13.50 -3.70 -9.42
C ALA A 80 -13.80 -5.13 -9.89
N LEU A 81 -13.43 -6.17 -9.12
CA LEU A 81 -13.73 -7.55 -9.47
C LEU A 81 -15.25 -7.77 -9.56
N PRO A 82 -15.72 -8.62 -10.48
CA PRO A 82 -17.13 -8.98 -10.56
C PRO A 82 -17.56 -9.84 -9.34
N GLY A 83 -18.86 -9.90 -9.08
CA GLY A 83 -19.44 -10.74 -8.02
C GLY A 83 -20.08 -9.95 -6.89
N ARG A 84 -21.17 -10.47 -6.32
CA ARG A 84 -21.87 -9.82 -5.21
C ARG A 84 -21.01 -9.79 -3.94
N TRP A 85 -20.33 -10.90 -3.66
CA TRP A 85 -19.43 -11.08 -2.52
C TRP A 85 -18.03 -11.40 -3.03
N LEU A 86 -17.03 -10.81 -2.39
CA LEU A 86 -15.62 -11.01 -2.66
C LEU A 86 -14.97 -11.65 -1.42
N TYR A 87 -14.14 -12.65 -1.68
CA TYR A 87 -13.31 -13.29 -0.68
C TYR A 87 -11.90 -12.72 -0.76
N LEU A 88 -11.26 -12.53 0.39
CA LEU A 88 -9.87 -12.08 0.42
C LEU A 88 -8.98 -13.18 -0.13
N ARG A 89 -7.86 -12.83 -0.76
CA ARG A 89 -6.87 -13.80 -1.22
C ARG A 89 -5.59 -13.63 -0.46
N ARG A 90 -4.91 -14.75 -0.24
CA ARG A 90 -3.59 -14.77 0.34
C ARG A 90 -2.66 -15.46 -0.64
N ASP A 91 -1.68 -14.71 -1.13
CA ASP A 91 -0.61 -15.28 -1.94
C ASP A 91 0.51 -15.77 -1.03
N TYR A 92 1.18 -16.84 -1.47
CA TYR A 92 2.21 -17.52 -0.68
C TYR A 92 3.63 -17.31 -1.24
N CYS A 93 3.88 -16.25 -2.02
CA CYS A 93 5.24 -16.01 -2.55
C CYS A 93 6.29 -15.72 -1.46
N GLY A 94 5.85 -15.38 -0.23
CA GLY A 94 6.72 -15.05 0.90
C GLY A 94 7.43 -13.70 0.76
N CYS A 95 6.94 -12.81 -0.11
CA CYS A 95 7.61 -11.61 -0.53
C CYS A 95 6.70 -10.39 -0.39
N GLU A 96 7.12 -9.40 0.42
CA GLU A 96 6.27 -8.28 0.87
C GLU A 96 5.62 -7.49 -0.27
N SER A 97 6.32 -7.32 -1.39
CA SER A 97 5.77 -6.60 -2.55
C SER A 97 4.60 -7.33 -3.20
N CYS A 98 4.62 -8.66 -3.18
CA CYS A 98 3.60 -9.47 -3.83
C CYS A 98 2.45 -9.71 -2.81
N ASP A 99 2.73 -9.81 -1.50
CA ASP A 99 1.69 -9.72 -0.46
C ASP A 99 0.90 -8.41 -0.55
N LEU A 100 1.58 -7.26 -0.71
CA LEU A 100 0.92 -5.95 -0.86
C LEU A 100 0.03 -5.85 -2.11
N ARG A 101 0.34 -6.62 -3.16
CA ARG A 101 -0.39 -6.58 -4.45
C ARG A 101 -1.58 -7.52 -4.49
N HIS A 102 -1.58 -8.57 -3.68
CA HIS A 102 -2.56 -9.65 -3.78
C HIS A 102 -3.38 -9.85 -2.49
N ASP A 103 -2.88 -9.40 -1.34
CA ASP A 103 -3.58 -9.43 -0.06
C ASP A 103 -4.12 -8.04 0.31
N ILE A 104 -5.45 -7.94 0.35
CA ILE A 104 -6.18 -6.70 0.67
C ILE A 104 -6.00 -6.29 2.12
N ALA A 105 -5.88 -7.25 3.04
CA ALA A 105 -5.66 -6.93 4.44
C ALA A 105 -4.28 -6.29 4.63
N VAL A 106 -3.24 -6.83 3.95
CA VAL A 106 -1.89 -6.24 3.96
C VAL A 106 -1.90 -4.84 3.35
N ALA A 107 -2.55 -4.65 2.20
CA ALA A 107 -2.72 -3.33 1.59
C ALA A 107 -3.40 -2.35 2.55
N ARG A 108 -4.46 -2.77 3.24
CA ARG A 108 -5.21 -1.90 4.16
C ARG A 108 -4.44 -1.57 5.43
N ASP A 109 -3.62 -2.49 5.94
CA ASP A 109 -2.73 -2.20 7.07
C ASP A 109 -1.65 -1.19 6.71
N LEU A 110 -1.07 -1.28 5.51
CA LEU A 110 -0.11 -0.28 5.04
C LEU A 110 -0.74 1.11 4.97
N LEU A 111 -1.99 1.20 4.49
CA LEU A 111 -2.74 2.45 4.45
C LEU A 111 -3.05 3.00 5.85
N ASP A 112 -3.35 2.12 6.81
CA ASP A 112 -3.55 2.48 8.21
C ASP A 112 -2.26 3.04 8.84
N LEU A 113 -1.15 2.36 8.58
CA LEU A 113 0.18 2.77 9.01
C LEU A 113 0.53 4.16 8.46
N VAL A 114 0.35 4.39 7.16
CA VAL A 114 0.59 5.70 6.54
C VAL A 114 -0.28 6.77 7.19
N ALA A 115 -1.59 6.54 7.34
CA ALA A 115 -2.49 7.49 7.98
C ALA A 115 -2.03 7.87 9.40
N SER A 116 -1.64 6.88 10.21
CA SER A 116 -1.14 7.09 11.58
C SER A 116 0.14 7.92 11.66
N ARG A 117 0.98 7.91 10.61
CA ARG A 117 2.26 8.65 10.54
C ARG A 117 2.10 10.06 9.96
N LEU A 118 1.01 10.34 9.25
CA LEU A 118 0.76 11.64 8.65
C LEU A 118 0.38 12.72 9.68
N ALA A 119 0.70 13.96 9.37
CA ALA A 119 0.20 15.14 10.09
C ALA A 119 -1.35 15.23 9.98
N PRO A 120 -2.04 15.94 10.91
CA PRO A 120 -3.49 15.89 11.01
C PRO A 120 -4.27 16.21 9.72
N TRP A 121 -3.82 17.20 8.94
CA TRP A 121 -4.54 17.62 7.74
C TRP A 121 -4.39 16.61 6.58
N PRO A 122 -3.16 16.22 6.16
CA PRO A 122 -2.98 15.12 5.21
C PRO A 122 -3.62 13.80 5.65
N ARG A 123 -3.59 13.51 6.96
CA ARG A 123 -4.24 12.34 7.54
C ARG A 123 -5.74 12.35 7.25
N ARG A 124 -6.45 13.44 7.57
CA ARG A 124 -7.91 13.55 7.35
C ARG A 124 -8.30 13.36 5.88
N GLU A 125 -7.49 13.88 4.95
CA GLU A 125 -7.75 13.72 3.52
C GLU A 125 -7.58 12.26 3.09
N LEU A 126 -6.54 11.58 3.57
CA LEU A 126 -6.36 10.15 3.34
C LEU A 126 -7.48 9.33 4.00
N GLU A 127 -7.81 9.60 5.26
CA GLU A 127 -8.89 8.93 5.99
C GLU A 127 -10.25 9.09 5.32
N ALA A 128 -10.55 10.26 4.75
CA ALA A 128 -11.79 10.47 3.99
C ALA A 128 -11.84 9.57 2.73
N LEU A 129 -10.72 9.43 2.02
CA LEU A 129 -10.61 8.50 0.90
C LEU A 129 -10.75 7.04 1.36
N LEU A 130 -10.09 6.68 2.47
CA LEU A 130 -10.16 5.34 3.05
C LEU A 130 -11.56 5.00 3.54
N ALA A 131 -12.33 5.96 4.09
CA ALA A 131 -13.69 5.72 4.54
C ALA A 131 -14.61 5.24 3.42
N VAL A 132 -14.47 5.82 2.21
CA VAL A 132 -15.23 5.38 1.02
C VAL A 132 -14.83 3.97 0.61
N LEU A 133 -13.52 3.67 0.61
CA LEU A 133 -13.03 2.32 0.30
C LEU A 133 -13.45 1.30 1.35
N ASP A 134 -13.43 1.67 2.62
CA ASP A 134 -13.79 0.83 3.75
C ASP A 134 -15.28 0.48 3.74
N GLU A 135 -16.14 1.43 3.37
CA GLU A 135 -17.57 1.17 3.22
C GLU A 135 -17.83 0.14 2.11
N GLU A 136 -17.19 0.31 0.95
CA GLU A 136 -17.30 -0.65 -0.15
C GLU A 136 -16.70 -2.02 0.21
N LEU A 137 -15.55 -2.05 0.88
CA LEU A 137 -14.96 -3.29 1.36
C LEU A 137 -15.90 -3.98 2.36
N ARG A 138 -16.53 -3.25 3.28
CA ARG A 138 -17.51 -3.83 4.23
C ARG A 138 -18.71 -4.43 3.52
N ARG A 139 -19.22 -3.74 2.49
CA ARG A 139 -20.37 -4.18 1.71
C ARG A 139 -20.08 -5.41 0.86
N ARG A 140 -18.88 -5.49 0.30
CA ARG A 140 -18.52 -6.54 -0.66
C ARG A 140 -17.80 -7.73 -0.06
N THR A 141 -17.25 -7.65 1.15
CA THR A 141 -16.52 -8.77 1.78
C THR A 141 -17.34 -9.43 2.88
N VAL A 142 -17.22 -10.76 3.01
CA VAL A 142 -17.98 -11.53 4.02
C VAL A 142 -17.23 -11.52 5.36
N PRO A 143 -17.87 -11.15 6.50
CA PRO A 143 -17.28 -11.30 7.82
C PRO A 143 -16.96 -12.77 8.12
N ASP A 144 -15.77 -13.02 8.68
CA ASP A 144 -15.42 -14.34 9.21
C ASP A 144 -15.97 -14.49 10.64
N PRO A 145 -16.93 -15.41 10.88
CA PRO A 145 -17.49 -15.64 12.21
C PRO A 145 -16.49 -16.27 13.18
N PHE A 146 -15.43 -16.90 12.69
CA PHE A 146 -14.42 -17.61 13.48
C PHE A 146 -13.12 -16.80 13.66
N ALA A 147 -13.04 -15.60 13.09
CA ALA A 147 -11.86 -14.75 13.21
C ALA A 147 -11.58 -14.40 14.68
N ARG A 148 -10.45 -14.89 15.21
CA ARG A 148 -9.95 -14.54 16.55
C ARG A 148 -9.65 -13.04 16.60
N GLN A 149 -9.87 -12.42 17.76
CA GLN A 149 -9.63 -10.98 17.92
C GLN A 149 -8.17 -10.63 17.56
N PRO A 150 -7.93 -9.70 16.62
CA PRO A 150 -6.57 -9.28 16.32
C PRO A 150 -5.96 -8.53 17.52
N HIS A 151 -4.65 -8.65 17.69
CA HIS A 151 -3.90 -7.92 18.72
C HIS A 151 -4.02 -6.38 18.57
N ARG A 152 -4.32 -5.87 17.37
CA ARG A 152 -4.64 -4.45 17.12
C ARG A 152 -6.15 -4.22 17.09
N ARG A 153 -6.66 -3.41 18.03
CA ARG A 153 -8.03 -2.87 17.97
C ARG A 153 -8.20 -2.09 16.65
N GLY A 154 -9.26 -2.38 15.88
CA GLY A 154 -9.64 -1.61 14.69
C GLY A 154 -9.40 -2.29 13.33
N ALA A 155 -8.64 -3.38 13.25
CA ALA A 155 -8.33 -4.07 11.99
C ALA A 155 -9.46 -5.01 11.50
N TRP A 156 -10.69 -4.50 11.37
CA TRP A 156 -11.86 -5.28 10.99
C TRP A 156 -11.71 -5.98 9.62
N TRP A 157 -10.93 -5.41 8.71
CA TRP A 157 -10.66 -5.99 7.38
C TRP A 157 -9.90 -7.32 7.44
N ARG A 158 -9.16 -7.58 8.53
CA ARG A 158 -8.52 -8.89 8.79
C ARG A 158 -9.51 -9.97 9.22
N ARG A 159 -10.75 -9.60 9.54
CA ARG A 159 -11.83 -10.50 9.98
C ARG A 159 -12.80 -10.80 8.84
N ARG A 160 -12.28 -10.98 7.63
CA ARG A 160 -13.05 -11.31 6.44
C ARG A 160 -12.67 -12.69 5.95
N LEU A 161 -13.62 -13.40 5.34
CA LEU A 161 -13.36 -14.72 4.79
C LEU A 161 -12.34 -14.61 3.66
N TYR A 162 -11.36 -15.50 3.72
CA TYR A 162 -10.42 -15.72 2.63
C TYR A 162 -10.94 -16.82 1.73
N ASP A 163 -10.62 -16.70 0.45
CA ASP A 163 -10.80 -17.73 -0.55
C ASP A 163 -9.90 -18.91 -0.17
N LEU A 164 -10.53 -20.00 0.27
CA LEU A 164 -9.83 -21.21 0.70
C LEU A 164 -9.52 -22.13 -0.50
N ASP A 165 -10.00 -21.80 -1.70
CA ASP A 165 -9.86 -22.65 -2.90
C ASP A 165 -8.41 -22.72 -3.41
N HIS A 166 -7.47 -22.00 -2.81
CA HIS A 166 -6.02 -22.12 -3.06
C HIS A 166 -5.31 -23.09 -2.10
N LEU A 167 -6.04 -23.76 -1.19
CA LEU A 167 -5.51 -24.70 -0.20
C LEU A 167 -5.81 -26.18 -0.53
N LEU A 168 -6.47 -26.46 -1.66
CA LEU A 168 -6.73 -27.80 -2.19
C LEU A 168 -6.02 -27.97 -3.54
#